data_AF-C7MU98-F1
#
_entry.id   AF-C7MU98-F1
#
_cell.length_a   1.000
_cell.length_b   1.000
_cell.length_c   1.000
_cell.angle_alpha   90.00
_cell.angle_beta   90.00
_cell.angle_gamma   90.00
#
_symmetry.space_group_name_H-M   'P 1'
#
loop_
_entity.id
_entity.type
_entity.pdbx_description
1 polymer ?
#
loop_
_entity_poly.entity_id
_entity_poly.type
_entity_poly.pdbx_seq_one_letter_code
_entity_poly.pdbx_strand_id
1 'polypeptide(L)'
;MATVVLYTPENRGLDLARLNQTDYELIRSLHRRIKRGQRILLCQKASAKPEDREMLVKERNGRYRAAHFPGGGHDCSYVIARESDEHRRQKDYWARAAEYAGFEVTRELPTGRGTILDVAIHGLRDTGIELRHSAIATPAVKARTTRSFNAGWLSVWFLDSDRQPDWMHHVPAVRSNIGWEQLPLRRSATAIGLSRFLPAKYRPGAFDRCPEGRGRPCGEWHPQRQPWGGLTIDDVAAMVPARRIVPLYDLHGDVHLAAPEALDLFRELTDRPAEYRPDLRGKTRSATHRTRCRHPVHDNPPVAAYCTGCGQGIFHLAQLVRPDPNLCDGCRKKRRLPAPALRP
;
A
#
# COMPACT_ATOMS: atom_id res chain seq x y z
N MET A 1 -11.37 -6.13 -13.28
CA MET A 1 -11.10 -4.97 -14.19
C MET A 1 -12.14 -3.88 -13.93
N ALA A 2 -11.75 -2.60 -13.81
CA ALA A 2 -12.70 -1.49 -13.72
C ALA A 2 -13.26 -1.16 -15.12
N THR A 3 -14.55 -0.83 -15.19
CA THR A 3 -15.32 -0.81 -16.44
C THR A 3 -15.86 0.58 -16.71
N VAL A 4 -14.93 1.54 -16.71
CA VAL A 4 -15.26 2.96 -16.71
C VAL A 4 -15.68 3.42 -18.10
N VAL A 5 -16.84 4.03 -18.17
CA VAL A 5 -17.41 4.69 -19.35
C VAL A 5 -17.71 6.15 -19.02
N LEU A 6 -17.79 7.00 -20.03
CA LEU A 6 -18.28 8.36 -19.92
C LEU A 6 -19.70 8.42 -20.47
N TYR A 7 -20.65 8.80 -19.62
CA TYR A 7 -21.99 9.21 -20.02
C TYR A 7 -21.94 10.68 -20.40
N THR A 8 -21.93 10.96 -21.70
CA THR A 8 -21.66 12.29 -22.24
C THR A 8 -22.74 13.34 -22.00
N PRO A 9 -24.06 13.01 -21.94
CA PRO A 9 -25.08 14.04 -21.69
C PRO A 9 -24.86 14.81 -20.38
N GLU A 10 -24.27 14.15 -19.37
CA GLU A 10 -23.93 14.75 -18.07
C GLU A 10 -22.42 14.91 -17.87
N ASN A 11 -21.61 14.61 -18.89
CA ASN A 11 -20.15 14.54 -18.79
C ASN A 11 -19.66 13.74 -17.55
N ARG A 12 -20.31 12.61 -17.28
CA ARG A 12 -20.17 11.85 -16.03
C ARG A 12 -19.51 10.50 -16.24
N GLY A 13 -18.47 10.21 -15.45
CA GLY A 13 -17.83 8.89 -15.43
C GLY A 13 -18.67 7.87 -14.68
N LEU A 14 -18.83 6.67 -15.22
CA LEU A 14 -19.59 5.57 -14.60
C LEU A 14 -18.76 4.29 -14.62
N ASP A 15 -18.66 3.56 -13.51
CA ASP A 15 -18.12 2.20 -13.50
C ASP A 15 -19.26 1.20 -13.67
N LEU A 16 -19.38 0.64 -14.87
CA LEU A 16 -20.49 -0.27 -15.21
C LEU A 16 -20.53 -1.53 -14.33
N ALA A 17 -19.42 -1.90 -13.71
CA ALA A 17 -19.38 -3.04 -12.80
C ALA A 17 -20.04 -2.77 -11.43
N ARG A 18 -20.34 -1.49 -11.11
CA ARG A 18 -20.77 -1.04 -9.78
C ARG A 18 -21.63 0.22 -9.88
N LEU A 19 -22.78 0.12 -10.53
CA LEU A 19 -23.69 1.25 -10.61
C LEU A 19 -24.56 1.33 -9.35
N ASN A 20 -24.77 2.53 -8.82
CA ASN A 20 -25.85 2.78 -7.87
C ASN A 20 -27.22 2.56 -8.55
N GLN A 21 -28.32 2.63 -7.80
CA GLN A 21 -29.65 2.32 -8.35
C GLN A 21 -30.03 3.22 -9.53
N THR A 22 -29.86 4.53 -9.35
CA THR A 22 -30.20 5.54 -10.35
C THR A 22 -29.41 5.33 -11.64
N ASP A 23 -28.10 5.08 -11.52
CA ASP A 23 -27.22 4.88 -12.66
C ASP A 23 -27.46 3.54 -13.35
N TYR A 24 -27.79 2.50 -12.58
CA TYR A 24 -28.20 1.23 -13.16
C TYR A 24 -29.47 1.39 -13.99
N GLU A 25 -30.47 2.10 -13.47
CA GLU A 25 -31.71 2.39 -14.20
C GLU A 25 -31.47 3.27 -15.43
N LEU A 26 -30.62 4.29 -15.30
CA LEU A 26 -30.18 5.15 -16.40
C LEU A 26 -29.55 4.30 -17.51
N ILE A 27 -28.50 3.54 -17.21
CA ILE A 27 -27.80 2.72 -18.19
C ILE A 27 -28.72 1.64 -18.77
N ARG A 28 -29.57 1.02 -17.94
CA ARG A 28 -30.59 0.07 -18.41
C ARG A 28 -31.55 0.73 -19.40
N SER A 29 -31.98 1.96 -19.14
CA SER A 29 -32.90 2.69 -20.01
C SER A 29 -32.32 2.97 -21.40
N LEU A 30 -30.98 2.98 -21.52
CA LEU A 30 -30.28 3.17 -22.79
C LEU A 30 -30.33 1.95 -23.71
N HIS A 31 -30.75 0.77 -23.21
CA HIS A 31 -30.94 -0.44 -24.01
C HIS A 31 -31.88 -0.17 -25.20
N ARG A 32 -31.40 -0.45 -26.41
CA ARG A 32 -32.09 -0.19 -27.70
C ARG A 32 -32.41 1.28 -27.99
N ARG A 33 -31.92 2.25 -27.19
CA ARG A 33 -32.13 3.68 -27.40
C ARG A 33 -30.92 4.43 -27.97
N ILE A 34 -29.71 3.91 -27.75
CA ILE A 34 -28.49 4.49 -28.32
C ILE A 34 -28.28 4.01 -29.75
N LYS A 35 -28.05 4.94 -30.67
CA LYS A 35 -27.61 4.70 -32.05
C LYS A 35 -26.16 5.18 -32.22
N ARG A 36 -25.45 4.58 -33.19
CA ARG A 36 -24.09 4.98 -33.54
C ARG A 36 -24.05 6.46 -33.98
N GLY A 37 -23.01 7.18 -33.60
CA GLY A 37 -22.81 8.61 -33.86
C GLY A 37 -23.39 9.53 -32.79
N GLN A 38 -24.23 9.02 -31.89
CA GLN A 38 -24.82 9.83 -30.81
C GLN A 38 -23.84 10.09 -29.66
N ARG A 39 -22.75 9.29 -29.57
CA ARG A 39 -21.69 9.46 -28.57
C ARG A 39 -22.17 9.51 -27.11
N ILE A 40 -23.31 8.87 -26.79
CA ILE A 40 -23.94 8.92 -25.45
C ILE A 40 -23.10 8.20 -24.39
N LEU A 41 -22.55 7.04 -24.74
CA LEU A 41 -21.78 6.20 -23.83
C LEU A 41 -20.42 5.88 -24.46
N LEU A 42 -19.33 6.36 -23.85
CA LEU A 42 -17.99 6.25 -24.41
C LEU A 42 -17.06 5.43 -23.51
N CYS A 43 -16.48 4.36 -24.04
CA CYS A 43 -15.47 3.56 -23.37
C CYS A 43 -14.21 4.38 -23.10
N GLN A 44 -13.80 4.49 -21.84
CA GLN A 44 -12.61 5.25 -21.45
C GLN A 44 -11.30 4.47 -21.65
N LYS A 45 -11.38 3.20 -22.07
CA LYS A 45 -10.20 2.37 -22.39
C LYS A 45 -9.87 2.27 -23.87
N ALA A 46 -10.81 2.62 -24.75
CA ALA A 46 -10.61 2.54 -26.19
C ALA A 46 -9.64 3.64 -26.65
N SER A 47 -8.42 3.26 -27.05
CA SER A 47 -7.37 4.17 -27.53
C SER A 47 -7.36 4.36 -29.04
N ALA A 48 -7.90 3.40 -29.80
CA ALA A 48 -8.21 3.59 -31.21
C ALA A 48 -9.39 4.57 -31.32
N LYS A 49 -9.27 5.55 -32.22
CA LYS A 49 -10.24 6.53 -32.74
C LYS A 49 -11.52 6.88 -31.93
N PRO A 50 -11.93 8.17 -31.84
CA PRO A 50 -13.13 8.57 -31.09
C PRO A 50 -14.40 7.78 -31.42
N GLU A 51 -14.62 7.41 -32.68
CA GLU A 51 -15.75 6.60 -33.15
C GLU A 51 -15.74 5.14 -32.63
N ASP A 52 -14.57 4.61 -32.27
CA ASP A 52 -14.41 3.24 -31.75
C ASP A 52 -14.70 3.15 -30.25
N ARG A 53 -14.85 4.30 -29.58
CA ARG A 53 -15.20 4.39 -28.16
C ARG A 53 -16.69 4.24 -27.91
N GLU A 54 -17.51 4.41 -28.94
CA GLU A 54 -18.96 4.40 -28.78
C GLU A 54 -19.47 3.02 -28.36
N MET A 55 -20.25 3.01 -27.29
CA MET A 55 -20.85 1.82 -26.72
C MET A 55 -22.36 1.83 -26.86
N LEU A 56 -22.92 0.64 -26.97
CA LEU A 56 -24.34 0.38 -26.81
C LEU A 56 -24.59 -0.57 -25.64
N VAL A 57 -25.81 -0.52 -25.10
CA VAL A 57 -26.27 -1.45 -24.08
C VAL A 57 -27.01 -2.58 -24.78
N LYS A 58 -26.61 -3.83 -24.50
CA LYS A 58 -27.22 -5.08 -24.97
C LYS A 58 -27.75 -5.86 -23.78
N GLU A 59 -28.86 -6.56 -23.96
CA GLU A 59 -29.32 -7.57 -23.01
C GLU A 59 -28.98 -8.97 -23.51
N ARG A 60 -28.38 -9.80 -22.65
CA ARG A 60 -28.08 -11.22 -22.95
C ARG A 60 -28.31 -12.05 -21.69
N ASN A 61 -29.17 -13.06 -21.79
CA ASN A 61 -29.53 -13.95 -20.68
C ASN A 61 -30.02 -13.18 -19.43
N GLY A 62 -30.90 -12.19 -19.64
CA GLY A 62 -31.43 -11.34 -18.55
C GLY A 62 -30.41 -10.41 -17.88
N ARG A 63 -29.21 -10.25 -18.46
CA ARG A 63 -28.18 -9.33 -17.96
C ARG A 63 -27.85 -8.27 -18.99
N TYR A 64 -27.76 -7.03 -18.54
CA TYR A 64 -27.29 -5.92 -19.36
C TYR A 64 -25.77 -5.94 -19.49
N ARG A 65 -25.29 -5.64 -20.69
CA ARG A 65 -23.88 -5.48 -21.02
C ARG A 65 -23.67 -4.24 -21.87
N ALA A 66 -22.63 -3.47 -21.61
CA ALA A 66 -22.16 -2.48 -22.57
C ALA A 66 -21.17 -3.15 -23.54
N ALA A 67 -21.32 -2.89 -24.83
CA ALA A 67 -20.43 -3.40 -25.88
C ALA A 67 -20.19 -2.31 -26.92
N HIS A 68 -19.04 -2.32 -27.59
CA HIS A 68 -18.81 -1.40 -28.70
C HIS A 68 -19.79 -1.66 -29.85
N PHE A 69 -20.07 -0.63 -30.64
CA PHE A 69 -20.74 -0.81 -31.93
C PHE A 69 -19.89 -1.69 -32.86
N PRO A 70 -20.53 -2.48 -33.75
CA PRO A 70 -19.79 -3.28 -34.74
C PRO A 70 -18.80 -2.44 -35.55
N GLY A 71 -17.58 -2.96 -35.71
CA GLY A 71 -16.47 -2.24 -36.33
C GLY A 71 -15.71 -1.30 -35.38
N GLY A 72 -16.09 -1.21 -34.11
CA GLY A 72 -15.32 -0.52 -33.07
C GLY A 72 -14.11 -1.34 -32.62
N GLY A 73 -12.96 -0.67 -32.48
CA GLY A 73 -11.60 -1.23 -32.42
C GLY A 73 -11.23 -2.23 -31.32
N HIS A 74 -12.16 -2.79 -30.55
CA HIS A 74 -11.93 -4.06 -29.82
C HIS A 74 -13.23 -4.72 -29.32
N ASP A 75 -13.24 -6.05 -29.36
CA ASP A 75 -14.37 -6.90 -29.00
C ASP A 75 -14.42 -7.15 -27.48
N CYS A 76 -14.74 -6.10 -26.71
CA CYS A 76 -15.00 -6.23 -25.28
C CYS A 76 -16.48 -5.99 -24.97
N SER A 77 -17.04 -6.86 -24.13
CA SER A 77 -18.35 -6.65 -23.51
C SER A 77 -18.20 -6.58 -22.00
N TYR A 78 -18.94 -5.67 -21.41
CA TYR A 78 -18.83 -5.27 -20.02
C TYR A 78 -20.15 -5.53 -19.32
N VAL A 79 -20.13 -6.35 -18.27
CA VAL A 79 -21.36 -6.61 -17.49
C VAL A 79 -21.75 -5.35 -16.75
N ILE A 80 -23.02 -4.96 -16.90
CA ILE A 80 -23.63 -3.88 -16.14
C ILE A 80 -24.23 -4.50 -14.89
N ALA A 81 -23.66 -4.16 -13.73
CA ALA A 81 -24.08 -4.70 -12.46
C ALA A 81 -24.44 -3.58 -11.48
N ARG A 82 -25.45 -3.85 -10.66
CA ARG A 82 -25.75 -3.03 -9.48
C ARG A 82 -24.63 -3.21 -8.46
N GLU A 83 -24.37 -2.15 -7.71
CA GLU A 83 -23.58 -2.23 -6.49
C GLU A 83 -24.18 -3.28 -5.54
N SER A 84 -23.32 -4.08 -4.88
CA SER A 84 -23.75 -5.03 -3.86
C SER A 84 -24.05 -4.33 -2.54
N ASP A 85 -25.00 -4.86 -1.76
CA ASP A 85 -25.29 -4.35 -0.42
C ASP A 85 -24.05 -4.34 0.48
N GLU A 86 -23.17 -5.32 0.30
CA GLU A 86 -21.90 -5.43 0.99
C GLU A 86 -20.99 -4.21 0.71
N HIS A 87 -20.86 -3.83 -0.56
CA HIS A 87 -20.05 -2.68 -0.96
C HIS A 87 -20.62 -1.38 -0.40
N ARG A 88 -21.96 -1.23 -0.42
CA ARG A 88 -22.64 -0.08 0.17
C ARG A 88 -22.38 0.00 1.67
N ARG A 89 -22.47 -1.11 2.42
CA ARG A 89 -22.15 -1.14 3.86
C ARG A 89 -20.71 -0.76 4.15
N GLN A 90 -19.77 -1.19 3.31
CA GLN A 90 -18.37 -0.80 3.44
C GLN A 90 -18.18 0.71 3.24
N LYS A 91 -18.80 1.29 2.19
CA LYS A 91 -18.82 2.75 1.99
C LYS A 91 -19.39 3.47 3.21
N ASP A 92 -20.54 3.02 3.68
CA ASP A 92 -21.23 3.62 4.82
C ASP A 92 -20.42 3.52 6.11
N TYR A 93 -19.73 2.40 6.34
CA TYR A 93 -18.87 2.25 7.50
C TYR A 93 -17.70 3.22 7.47
N TRP A 94 -16.97 3.29 6.35
CA TRP A 94 -15.85 4.22 6.20
C TRP A 94 -16.27 5.68 6.32
N ALA A 95 -17.39 6.05 5.70
CA ALA A 95 -17.94 7.40 5.81
C ALA A 95 -18.30 7.73 7.25
N ARG A 96 -19.10 6.87 7.91
CA ARG A 96 -19.50 7.05 9.30
C ARG A 96 -18.31 7.11 10.26
N ALA A 97 -17.29 6.27 10.04
CA ALA A 97 -16.09 6.26 10.85
C ALA A 97 -15.29 7.57 10.75
N ALA A 98 -15.17 8.12 9.54
CA ALA A 98 -14.51 9.41 9.30
C ALA A 98 -15.32 10.59 9.86
N GLU A 99 -16.64 10.59 9.67
CA GLU A 99 -17.56 11.59 10.25
C GLU A 99 -17.46 11.60 11.78
N TYR A 100 -17.40 10.43 12.44
CA TYR A 100 -17.19 10.35 13.88
C TYR A 100 -15.82 10.84 14.36
N ALA A 101 -14.83 10.89 13.47
CA ALA A 101 -13.54 11.50 13.74
C ALA A 101 -13.53 13.02 13.47
N GLY A 102 -14.66 13.60 13.05
CA GLY A 102 -14.82 15.02 12.78
C GLY A 102 -14.41 15.46 11.38
N PHE A 103 -14.26 14.52 10.44
CA PHE A 103 -13.91 14.85 9.05
C PHE A 103 -15.15 15.00 8.17
N GLU A 104 -15.05 15.89 7.18
CA GLU A 104 -16.02 15.97 6.09
C GLU A 104 -15.80 14.80 5.12
N VAL A 105 -16.90 14.23 4.64
CA VAL A 105 -16.88 13.05 3.77
C VAL A 105 -17.76 13.26 2.55
N THR A 106 -17.22 12.94 1.38
CA THR A 106 -17.98 12.83 0.12
C THR A 106 -17.94 11.41 -0.40
N ARG A 107 -19.10 10.78 -0.61
CA ARG A 107 -19.19 9.47 -1.26
C ARG A 107 -19.14 9.63 -2.78
N GLU A 108 -18.53 8.67 -3.48
CA GLU A 108 -18.48 8.63 -4.95
C GLU A 108 -17.90 9.89 -5.61
N LEU A 109 -16.83 10.46 -5.03
CA LEU A 109 -16.25 11.71 -5.49
C LEU A 109 -15.45 11.53 -6.80
N PRO A 110 -15.81 12.20 -7.91
CA PRO A 110 -14.98 12.26 -9.10
C PRO A 110 -13.73 13.11 -8.84
N THR A 111 -12.54 12.58 -9.14
CA THR A 111 -11.27 13.28 -8.88
C THR A 111 -10.87 14.29 -9.97
N GLY A 112 -11.66 14.40 -11.05
CA GLY A 112 -11.29 15.18 -12.24
C GLY A 112 -10.17 14.55 -13.10
N ARG A 113 -9.59 13.40 -12.69
CA ARG A 113 -8.57 12.65 -13.44
C ARG A 113 -9.03 11.25 -13.87
N GLY A 114 -10.31 11.11 -14.17
CA GLY A 114 -10.90 9.86 -14.66
C GLY A 114 -10.87 8.73 -13.61
N THR A 115 -10.86 9.08 -12.32
CA THR A 115 -11.11 8.17 -11.20
C THR A 115 -12.25 8.71 -10.35
N ILE A 116 -12.96 7.81 -9.68
CA ILE A 116 -14.01 8.12 -8.72
C ILE A 116 -13.62 7.41 -7.44
N LEU A 117 -13.57 8.12 -6.32
CA LEU A 117 -13.26 7.54 -5.01
C LEU A 117 -14.55 6.99 -4.40
N ASP A 118 -14.51 5.80 -3.81
CA ASP A 118 -15.70 5.24 -3.18
C ASP A 118 -16.12 6.09 -1.96
N VAL A 119 -15.15 6.50 -1.15
CA VAL A 119 -15.32 7.47 -0.05
C VAL A 119 -14.14 8.44 -0.06
N ALA A 120 -14.39 9.74 -0.10
CA ALA A 120 -13.40 10.80 0.00
C ALA A 120 -13.50 11.45 1.38
N ILE A 121 -12.39 11.50 2.11
CA ILE A 121 -12.29 12.06 3.46
C ILE A 121 -11.37 13.28 3.41
N HIS A 122 -11.92 14.43 3.79
CA HIS A 122 -11.20 15.70 3.79
C HIS A 122 -10.52 15.94 5.14
N GLY A 123 -9.23 16.24 5.13
CA GLY A 123 -8.45 16.45 6.35
C GLY A 123 -7.12 17.14 6.07
N LEU A 124 -6.14 17.01 6.98
CA LEU A 124 -4.78 17.54 6.74
C LEU A 124 -4.13 16.92 5.50
N ARG A 125 -4.59 15.74 5.10
CA ARG A 125 -4.34 15.13 3.81
C ARG A 125 -5.63 14.52 3.29
N ASP A 126 -6.10 15.03 2.16
CA ASP A 126 -7.22 14.44 1.43
C ASP A 126 -6.94 12.97 1.12
N THR A 127 -7.84 12.11 1.58
CA THR A 127 -7.68 10.67 1.55
C THR A 127 -8.89 10.03 0.87
N GLY A 128 -8.64 9.24 -0.17
CA GLY A 128 -9.65 8.47 -0.86
C GLY A 128 -9.62 7.01 -0.44
N ILE A 129 -10.74 6.47 0.02
CA ILE A 129 -10.90 5.04 0.24
C ILE A 129 -11.41 4.40 -1.05
N GLU A 130 -10.71 3.34 -1.46
CA GLU A 130 -10.99 2.54 -2.65
C GLU A 130 -11.36 1.13 -2.20
N LEU A 131 -12.63 0.77 -2.26
CA LEU A 131 -13.14 -0.52 -1.78
C LEU A 131 -13.11 -1.51 -2.95
N ARG A 132 -12.70 -2.77 -2.75
CA ARG A 132 -12.69 -3.73 -3.86
C ARG A 132 -13.03 -5.17 -3.47
N HIS A 133 -14.14 -5.68 -4.02
CA HIS A 133 -14.56 -7.09 -3.91
C HIS A 133 -14.07 -8.00 -5.05
N SER A 134 -13.66 -7.44 -6.20
CA SER A 134 -13.38 -8.24 -7.41
C SER A 134 -11.94 -8.15 -7.89
N ALA A 135 -11.47 -9.23 -8.51
CA ALA A 135 -10.15 -9.34 -9.10
C ALA A 135 -9.83 -8.14 -10.01
N ILE A 136 -8.77 -7.43 -9.65
CA ILE A 136 -8.20 -6.31 -10.39
C ILE A 136 -6.71 -6.59 -10.57
N ALA A 137 -6.22 -6.37 -11.79
CA ALA A 137 -4.82 -6.58 -12.10
C ALA A 137 -3.96 -5.47 -11.47
N THR A 138 -2.77 -5.83 -10.97
CA THR A 138 -1.81 -4.91 -10.36
C THR A 138 -1.58 -3.61 -11.15
N PRO A 139 -1.37 -3.64 -12.48
CA PRO A 139 -1.13 -2.40 -13.22
C PRO A 139 -2.32 -1.43 -13.17
N ALA A 140 -3.55 -1.95 -13.14
CA ALA A 140 -4.75 -1.12 -13.08
C ALA A 140 -4.92 -0.46 -11.70
N VAL A 141 -4.60 -1.16 -10.62
CA VAL A 141 -4.59 -0.61 -9.25
C VAL A 141 -3.58 0.52 -9.16
N LYS A 142 -2.32 0.26 -9.57
CA LYS A 142 -1.27 1.29 -9.59
C LYS A 142 -1.66 2.52 -10.39
N ALA A 143 -2.16 2.33 -11.62
CA ALA A 143 -2.59 3.44 -12.47
C ALA A 143 -3.72 4.26 -11.84
N ARG A 144 -4.70 3.62 -11.19
CA ARG A 144 -5.78 4.34 -10.49
C ARG A 144 -5.24 5.13 -9.31
N THR A 145 -4.41 4.51 -8.46
CA THR A 145 -3.77 5.18 -7.33
C THR A 145 -2.93 6.37 -7.77
N THR A 146 -2.10 6.22 -8.82
CA THR A 146 -1.35 7.32 -9.43
C THR A 146 -2.26 8.46 -9.88
N ARG A 147 -3.35 8.17 -10.60
CA ARG A 147 -4.26 9.22 -11.10
C ARG A 147 -4.95 9.97 -9.96
N SER A 148 -5.44 9.26 -8.94
CA SER A 148 -6.04 9.88 -7.76
C SER A 148 -5.03 10.70 -6.97
N PHE A 149 -3.81 10.18 -6.77
CA PHE A 149 -2.71 10.90 -6.11
C PHE A 149 -2.37 12.20 -6.84
N ASN A 150 -2.27 12.13 -8.17
CA ASN A 150 -2.01 13.32 -8.99
C ASN A 150 -3.19 14.30 -9.04
N ALA A 151 -4.37 13.89 -8.58
CA ALA A 151 -5.51 14.76 -8.33
C ALA A 151 -5.54 15.32 -6.89
N GLY A 152 -4.51 15.08 -6.08
CA GLY A 152 -4.41 15.54 -4.69
C GLY A 152 -4.86 14.50 -3.64
N TRP A 153 -5.33 13.32 -4.07
CA TRP A 153 -5.95 12.34 -3.18
C TRP A 153 -5.03 11.16 -2.85
N LEU A 154 -4.70 10.97 -1.58
CA LEU A 154 -4.05 9.74 -1.17
C LEU A 154 -5.06 8.59 -1.18
N SER A 155 -4.94 7.66 -2.14
CA SER A 155 -5.79 6.47 -2.17
C SER A 155 -5.32 5.37 -1.20
N VAL A 156 -6.21 4.95 -0.31
CA VAL A 156 -6.08 3.76 0.54
C VAL A 156 -7.05 2.70 0.06
N TRP A 157 -6.53 1.54 -0.32
CA TRP A 157 -7.32 0.41 -0.79
C TRP A 157 -7.78 -0.45 0.38
N PHE A 158 -9.09 -0.67 0.46
CA PHE A 158 -9.69 -1.55 1.45
C PHE A 158 -10.05 -2.90 0.82
N LEU A 159 -9.73 -3.98 1.52
CA LEU A 159 -10.16 -5.32 1.15
C LEU A 159 -10.80 -6.05 2.33
N ASP A 160 -11.87 -6.76 2.01
CA ASP A 160 -12.65 -7.60 2.91
C ASP A 160 -12.32 -9.10 2.79
N SER A 161 -11.63 -9.51 1.73
CA SER A 161 -11.40 -10.92 1.45
C SER A 161 -10.29 -11.54 2.31
N ASP A 162 -10.45 -12.83 2.66
CA ASP A 162 -9.41 -13.65 3.30
C ASP A 162 -8.15 -13.81 2.44
N ARG A 163 -8.32 -13.82 1.12
CA ARG A 163 -7.21 -13.95 0.17
C ARG A 163 -6.54 -12.60 -0.05
N GLN A 164 -5.26 -12.52 0.29
CA GLN A 164 -4.44 -11.36 -0.04
C GLN A 164 -4.13 -11.33 -1.55
N PRO A 165 -4.48 -10.26 -2.28
CA PRO A 165 -4.08 -10.16 -3.68
C PRO A 165 -2.63 -9.69 -3.82
N ASP A 166 -1.98 -10.12 -4.90
CA ASP A 166 -0.57 -9.81 -5.20
C ASP A 166 -0.26 -8.31 -5.24
N TRP A 167 -1.26 -7.48 -5.54
CA TRP A 167 -1.10 -6.03 -5.59
C TRP A 167 -1.12 -5.32 -4.25
N MET A 168 -1.50 -5.98 -3.14
CA MET A 168 -1.71 -5.33 -1.85
C MET A 168 -0.47 -4.56 -1.37
N HIS A 169 0.73 -5.06 -1.64
CA HIS A 169 2.00 -4.43 -1.26
C HIS A 169 2.52 -3.42 -2.29
N HIS A 170 1.71 -3.06 -3.28
CA HIS A 170 2.11 -2.13 -4.33
C HIS A 170 1.45 -0.76 -4.22
N VAL A 171 0.47 -0.62 -3.33
CA VAL A 171 -0.28 0.61 -3.06
C VAL A 171 -0.62 0.65 -1.56
N PRO A 172 -0.99 1.81 -1.00
CA PRO A 172 -1.47 1.88 0.37
C PRO A 172 -2.74 1.05 0.50
N ALA A 173 -2.73 0.03 1.37
CA ALA A 173 -3.84 -0.88 1.51
C ALA A 173 -4.03 -1.36 2.96
N VAL A 174 -5.27 -1.66 3.32
CA VAL A 174 -5.68 -2.17 4.62
C VAL A 174 -6.79 -3.21 4.45
N ARG A 175 -6.85 -4.17 5.36
CA ARG A 175 -7.85 -5.24 5.40
C ARG A 175 -8.66 -5.23 6.68
N SER A 176 -9.80 -5.91 6.69
CA SER A 176 -10.53 -6.25 7.92
C SER A 176 -10.61 -7.76 8.15
N ASN A 177 -10.89 -8.16 9.40
CA ASN A 177 -11.13 -9.55 9.80
C ASN A 177 -12.61 -9.91 9.98
N ILE A 178 -13.53 -9.03 9.60
CA ILE A 178 -14.97 -9.23 9.79
C ILE A 178 -15.69 -9.34 8.45
N GLY A 179 -16.82 -10.05 8.47
CA GLY A 179 -17.79 -10.05 7.37
C GLY A 179 -18.60 -8.76 7.31
N TRP A 180 -19.21 -8.53 6.14
CA TRP A 180 -19.96 -7.32 5.81
C TRP A 180 -21.43 -7.65 5.46
N GLU A 181 -21.95 -8.77 5.96
CA GLU A 181 -23.35 -9.20 5.83
C GLU A 181 -24.32 -8.23 6.51
N GLN A 182 -23.82 -7.53 7.53
CA GLN A 182 -24.50 -6.42 8.21
C GLN A 182 -23.51 -5.28 8.38
N LEU A 183 -24.03 -4.06 8.58
CA LEU A 183 -23.17 -2.91 8.84
C LEU A 183 -22.52 -3.09 10.23
N PRO A 184 -21.19 -3.23 10.33
CA PRO A 184 -20.56 -3.52 11.62
C PRO A 184 -20.73 -2.39 12.62
N LEU A 185 -20.58 -2.69 13.92
CA LEU A 185 -20.60 -1.67 14.97
C LEU A 185 -19.34 -0.81 14.93
N ARG A 186 -19.42 0.38 15.52
CA ARG A 186 -18.27 1.29 15.63
C ARG A 186 -17.09 0.57 16.30
N ARG A 187 -15.87 0.73 15.76
CA ARG A 187 -14.63 0.10 16.26
C ARG A 187 -14.65 -1.44 16.33
N SER A 188 -15.57 -2.13 15.64
CA SER A 188 -15.59 -3.60 15.65
C SER A 188 -14.75 -4.22 14.52
N ALA A 189 -14.46 -3.45 13.47
CA ALA A 189 -13.65 -3.90 12.34
C ALA A 189 -12.15 -3.72 12.65
N THR A 190 -11.43 -4.79 13.00
CA THR A 190 -9.98 -4.72 13.22
C THR A 190 -9.26 -4.47 11.90
N ALA A 191 -8.36 -3.50 11.87
CA ALA A 191 -7.55 -3.20 10.71
C ALA A 191 -6.30 -4.10 10.63
N ILE A 192 -6.09 -4.73 9.48
CA ILE A 192 -4.97 -5.63 9.19
C ILE A 192 -4.12 -5.06 8.07
N GLY A 193 -2.80 -5.27 8.16
CA GLY A 193 -1.84 -4.86 7.12
C GLY A 193 -1.06 -3.59 7.46
N LEU A 194 -1.40 -2.92 8.56
CA LEU A 194 -0.59 -1.83 9.11
C LEU A 194 0.73 -2.37 9.67
N SER A 195 1.79 -1.58 9.54
CA SER A 195 3.14 -1.97 9.93
C SER A 195 3.76 -0.97 10.91
N ARG A 196 4.49 -1.50 11.89
CA ARG A 196 5.49 -0.76 12.66
C ARG A 196 6.86 -1.18 12.16
N PHE A 197 7.82 -0.27 12.27
CA PHE A 197 9.21 -0.56 11.95
C PHE A 197 10.06 -0.27 13.16
N LEU A 198 10.90 -1.23 13.52
CA LEU A 198 11.86 -1.10 14.63
C LEU A 198 13.28 -1.29 14.10
N PRO A 199 14.28 -0.62 14.69
CA PRO A 199 15.68 -0.89 14.38
C PRO A 199 16.02 -2.32 14.83
N ALA A 200 16.50 -3.15 13.91
CA ALA A 200 17.06 -4.46 14.25
C ALA A 200 18.42 -4.67 13.57
N LYS A 201 19.38 -5.19 14.34
CA LYS A 201 20.70 -5.52 13.82
C LYS A 201 20.64 -6.80 13.01
N TYR A 202 21.22 -6.79 11.82
CA TYR A 202 21.23 -7.96 10.95
C TYR A 202 22.01 -9.11 11.59
N ARG A 203 21.29 -10.18 11.91
CA ARG A 203 21.82 -11.46 12.41
C ARG A 203 20.99 -12.59 11.80
N PRO A 204 21.57 -13.80 11.64
CA PRO A 204 20.79 -14.98 11.24
C PRO A 204 19.54 -15.12 12.13
N GLY A 205 18.36 -15.27 11.50
CA GLY A 205 17.07 -15.39 12.18
C GLY A 205 16.33 -14.07 12.46
N ALA A 206 16.99 -12.91 12.41
CA ALA A 206 16.30 -11.62 12.52
C ALA A 206 15.69 -11.15 11.18
N PHE A 207 16.28 -11.58 10.07
CA PHE A 207 15.86 -11.28 8.71
C PHE A 207 16.06 -12.52 7.84
N ASP A 208 15.17 -12.75 6.88
CA ASP A 208 15.31 -13.83 5.90
C ASP A 208 16.51 -13.59 4.95
N ARG A 209 16.79 -12.32 4.65
CA ARG A 209 17.89 -11.88 3.78
C ARG A 209 18.33 -10.46 4.14
N CYS A 210 19.60 -10.14 3.88
CA CYS A 210 20.12 -8.78 4.01
C CYS A 210 19.30 -7.83 3.12
N PRO A 211 18.62 -6.81 3.68
CA PRO A 211 17.81 -5.88 2.90
C PRO A 211 18.61 -5.10 1.85
N GLU A 212 19.92 -4.95 2.03
CA GLU A 212 20.83 -4.36 1.04
C GLU A 212 21.29 -5.33 -0.07
N GLY A 213 20.75 -6.55 -0.11
CA GLY A 213 20.96 -7.48 -1.22
C GLY A 213 22.29 -8.24 -1.22
N ARG A 214 23.04 -8.23 -0.11
CA ARG A 214 24.39 -8.83 -0.08
C ARG A 214 24.44 -10.34 0.16
N GLY A 215 23.30 -11.01 0.35
CA GLY A 215 23.21 -12.48 0.59
C GLY A 215 23.95 -13.00 1.84
N ARG A 216 24.78 -12.18 2.47
CA ARG A 216 25.57 -12.44 3.67
C ARG A 216 25.18 -11.45 4.76
N PRO A 217 25.38 -11.81 6.03
CA PRO A 217 25.24 -10.86 7.12
C PRO A 217 26.15 -9.64 6.95
N CYS A 218 25.52 -8.47 6.76
CA CYS A 218 26.22 -7.19 6.78
C CYS A 218 26.60 -6.77 8.22
N GLY A 219 25.84 -7.23 9.21
CA GLY A 219 26.00 -6.83 10.61
C GLY A 219 25.47 -5.44 10.94
N GLU A 220 24.83 -4.76 9.97
CA GLU A 220 24.29 -3.40 10.11
C GLU A 220 22.86 -3.38 10.66
N TRP A 221 22.40 -2.20 11.07
CA TRP A 221 21.03 -1.99 11.52
C TRP A 221 20.10 -1.74 10.34
N HIS A 222 18.94 -2.39 10.34
CA HIS A 222 17.92 -2.20 9.33
C HIS A 222 16.53 -2.02 9.96
N PRO A 223 15.62 -1.31 9.28
CA PRO A 223 14.21 -1.31 9.67
C PRO A 223 13.64 -2.72 9.53
N GLN A 224 13.20 -3.30 10.64
CA GLN A 224 12.50 -4.58 10.68
C GLN A 224 11.00 -4.32 10.78
N ARG A 225 10.25 -4.88 9.84
CA ARG A 225 8.79 -4.79 9.80
C ARG A 225 8.18 -5.66 10.89
N GLN A 226 7.21 -5.10 11.62
CA GLN A 226 6.34 -5.82 12.55
C GLN A 226 4.87 -5.42 12.32
N PRO A 227 3.89 -6.29 12.59
CA PRO A 227 2.48 -5.91 12.53
C PRO A 227 2.15 -4.77 13.50
N TRP A 228 1.43 -3.76 13.03
CA TRP A 228 0.83 -2.74 13.90
C TRP A 228 -0.57 -3.18 14.33
N GLY A 229 -0.63 -4.02 15.37
CA GLY A 229 -1.90 -4.52 15.92
C GLY A 229 -2.66 -3.49 16.77
N GLY A 230 -3.90 -3.84 17.12
CA GLY A 230 -4.76 -3.08 18.04
C GLY A 230 -5.51 -1.90 17.43
N LEU A 231 -5.37 -1.68 16.11
CA LEU A 231 -6.09 -0.63 15.39
C LEU A 231 -7.34 -1.18 14.70
N THR A 232 -8.35 -0.34 14.60
CA THR A 232 -9.61 -0.59 13.88
C THR A 232 -9.66 0.21 12.58
N ILE A 233 -10.59 -0.13 11.68
CA ILE A 233 -10.85 0.66 10.48
C ILE A 233 -11.22 2.11 10.84
N ASP A 234 -11.91 2.33 11.96
CA ASP A 234 -12.19 3.66 12.49
C ASP A 234 -10.91 4.45 12.80
N ASP A 235 -9.92 3.78 13.41
CA ASP A 235 -8.63 4.41 13.68
C ASP A 235 -7.92 4.77 12.38
N VAL A 236 -8.01 3.92 11.34
CA VAL A 236 -7.42 4.23 10.02
C VAL A 236 -8.14 5.41 9.35
N ALA A 237 -9.47 5.43 9.39
CA ALA A 237 -10.29 6.52 8.86
C ALA A 237 -10.00 7.86 9.56
N ALA A 238 -9.62 7.82 10.85
CA ALA A 238 -9.22 9.00 11.59
C ALA A 238 -7.75 9.40 11.35
N MET A 239 -6.84 8.44 11.40
CA MET A 239 -5.41 8.70 11.48
C MET A 239 -4.76 8.95 10.12
N VAL A 240 -5.25 8.37 9.02
CA VAL A 240 -4.67 8.62 7.68
C VAL A 240 -4.91 10.07 7.24
N PRO A 241 -6.13 10.64 7.30
CA PRO A 241 -6.35 12.05 6.94
C PRO A 241 -5.64 13.01 7.90
N ALA A 242 -5.47 12.63 9.18
CA ALA A 242 -4.70 13.37 10.17
C ALA A 242 -3.17 13.23 10.04
N ARG A 243 -2.67 12.50 9.04
CA ARG A 243 -1.23 12.19 8.84
C ARG A 243 -0.55 11.45 10.01
N ARG A 244 -1.33 10.80 10.88
CA ARG A 244 -0.83 9.92 11.96
C ARG A 244 -0.60 8.47 11.50
N ILE A 245 -1.08 8.13 10.31
CA ILE A 245 -0.65 6.96 9.54
C ILE A 245 -0.22 7.48 8.17
N VAL A 246 0.95 7.07 7.70
CA VAL A 246 1.51 7.48 6.41
C VAL A 246 1.91 6.25 5.59
N PRO A 247 1.76 6.30 4.26
CA PRO A 247 2.31 5.28 3.41
C PRO A 247 3.82 5.50 3.21
N LEU A 248 4.59 4.41 3.20
CA LEU A 248 6.01 4.41 2.89
C LEU A 248 6.39 3.22 2.02
N TYR A 249 7.52 3.32 1.32
CA TYR A 249 8.18 2.21 0.66
C TYR A 249 9.22 1.57 1.59
N ASP A 250 9.19 0.25 1.73
CA ASP A 250 10.26 -0.48 2.38
C ASP A 250 11.48 -0.68 1.45
N LEU A 251 12.49 -1.41 1.93
CA LEU A 251 13.72 -1.67 1.18
C LEU A 251 13.54 -2.64 0.01
N HIS A 252 12.46 -3.41 -0.02
CA HIS A 252 12.04 -4.22 -1.17
C HIS A 252 11.15 -3.44 -2.13
N GLY A 253 10.84 -2.20 -1.76
CA GLY A 253 9.98 -1.30 -2.48
C GLY A 253 8.52 -1.49 -2.14
N ASP A 254 8.12 -2.41 -1.26
CA ASP A 254 6.73 -2.67 -0.91
C ASP A 254 6.11 -1.52 -0.11
N VAL A 255 4.82 -1.27 -0.32
CA VAL A 255 4.08 -0.17 0.30
C VAL A 255 3.46 -0.64 1.60
N HIS A 256 3.69 0.13 2.67
CA HIS A 256 3.12 -0.13 3.99
C HIS A 256 2.49 1.14 4.55
N LEU A 257 1.36 0.99 5.24
CA LEU A 257 0.80 2.03 6.10
C LEU A 257 1.44 1.93 7.49
N ALA A 258 2.14 2.97 7.93
CA ALA A 258 2.93 2.97 9.15
C ALA A 258 2.84 4.30 9.91
N ALA A 259 3.40 4.33 11.11
CA ALA A 259 3.49 5.55 11.90
C ALA A 259 4.52 6.53 11.26
N PRO A 260 4.34 7.85 11.36
CA PRO A 260 5.23 8.82 10.73
C PRO A 260 6.70 8.66 11.11
N GLU A 261 6.98 8.24 12.35
CA GLU A 261 8.31 8.03 12.90
C GLU A 261 9.10 6.97 12.12
N ALA A 262 8.40 6.06 11.42
CA ALA A 262 9.05 5.09 10.54
C ALA A 262 9.79 5.76 9.37
N LEU A 263 9.31 6.90 8.87
CA LEU A 263 10.00 7.63 7.79
C LEU A 263 11.39 8.12 8.25
N ASP A 264 11.47 8.63 9.48
CA ASP A 264 12.72 9.10 10.07
C ASP A 264 13.66 7.94 10.37
N LEU A 265 13.14 6.83 10.91
CA LEU A 265 13.90 5.60 11.11
C LEU A 265 14.53 5.07 9.81
N PHE A 266 13.76 5.04 8.73
CA PHE A 266 14.28 4.61 7.42
C PHE A 266 15.39 5.54 6.92
N ARG A 267 15.20 6.86 7.04
CA ARG A 267 16.21 7.85 6.66
C ARG A 267 17.49 7.67 7.48
N GLU A 268 17.37 7.50 8.80
CA GLU A 268 18.50 7.29 9.71
C GLU A 268 19.29 6.02 9.39
N LEU A 269 18.59 4.89 9.23
CA LEU A 269 19.25 3.58 9.08
C LEU A 269 19.74 3.30 7.67
N THR A 270 19.18 3.97 6.65
CA THR A 270 19.43 3.59 5.24
C THR A 270 19.89 4.73 4.35
N ASP A 271 19.91 5.96 4.85
CA ASP A 271 20.23 7.19 4.09
C ASP A 271 19.35 7.36 2.83
N ARG A 272 18.17 6.72 2.83
CA ARG A 272 17.22 6.72 1.71
C ARG A 272 15.87 7.27 2.17
N PRO A 273 15.21 8.10 1.35
CA PRO A 273 13.84 8.50 1.61
C PRO A 273 12.90 7.29 1.41
N ALA A 274 12.04 7.03 2.40
CA ALA A 274 11.01 6.00 2.32
C ALA A 274 9.62 6.57 1.97
N GLU A 275 9.48 7.89 1.77
CA GLU A 275 8.18 8.51 1.49
C GLU A 275 7.52 7.87 0.26
N TYR A 276 6.26 7.47 0.41
CA TYR A 276 5.49 6.94 -0.69
C TYR A 276 5.15 8.02 -1.70
N ARG A 277 5.61 7.82 -2.94
CA ARG A 277 5.15 8.56 -4.12
C ARG A 277 4.89 7.56 -5.26
N PRO A 278 3.65 7.46 -5.76
CA PRO A 278 3.30 6.44 -6.75
C PRO A 278 4.11 6.55 -8.06
N ASP A 279 4.57 7.75 -8.39
CA ASP A 279 5.24 8.04 -9.68
C ASP A 279 6.76 7.82 -9.67
N LEU A 280 7.37 7.58 -8.50
CA LEU A 280 8.83 7.55 -8.36
C LEU A 280 9.48 6.17 -8.49
N ARG A 281 8.72 5.07 -8.53
CA ARG A 281 9.31 3.70 -8.56
C ARG A 281 10.17 3.41 -9.81
N GLY A 282 10.16 4.27 -10.83
CA GLY A 282 11.00 4.12 -12.01
C GLY A 282 12.40 4.76 -11.92
N LYS A 283 12.67 5.62 -10.93
CA LYS A 283 13.91 6.44 -10.91
C LYS A 283 14.85 6.18 -9.74
N THR A 284 14.44 5.43 -8.72
CA THR A 284 15.30 5.05 -7.58
C THR A 284 16.06 3.73 -7.81
N ARG A 285 16.54 3.48 -9.04
CA ARG A 285 17.76 2.68 -9.19
C ARG A 285 18.91 3.54 -8.70
N SER A 286 19.13 3.52 -7.38
CA SER A 286 20.22 4.22 -6.72
C SER A 286 21.53 3.87 -7.44
N ALA A 287 22.24 4.90 -7.88
CA ALA A 287 23.68 4.82 -8.01
C ALA A 287 24.22 4.22 -6.71
N THR A 288 25.15 3.28 -6.83
CA THR A 288 25.84 2.65 -5.70
C THR A 288 26.74 3.66 -5.00
N HIS A 289 26.17 4.66 -4.32
CA HIS A 289 26.91 5.49 -3.39
C HIS A 289 26.90 4.78 -2.03
N ARG A 290 28.07 4.24 -1.68
CA ARG A 290 28.36 3.77 -0.32
C ARG A 290 28.58 4.99 0.55
N THR A 291 27.51 5.61 1.06
CA THR A 291 27.65 6.63 2.10
C THR A 291 27.95 5.92 3.42
N ARG A 292 29.05 6.29 4.06
CA ARG A 292 29.48 5.74 5.36
C ARG A 292 28.48 6.23 6.42
N CYS A 293 27.91 5.31 7.19
CA CYS A 293 27.01 5.61 8.31
C CYS A 293 27.69 6.58 9.30
N ARG A 294 26.98 7.64 9.73
CA ARG A 294 27.46 8.67 10.67
C ARG A 294 26.96 8.48 12.11
N HIS A 295 26.40 7.30 12.44
CA HIS A 295 25.88 7.04 13.78
C HIS A 295 27.03 7.03 14.82
N PRO A 296 26.91 7.70 15.98
CA PRO A 296 27.98 7.84 17.00
C PRO A 296 28.45 6.53 17.64
N VAL A 297 27.79 5.41 17.34
CA VAL A 297 28.26 4.06 17.70
C VAL A 297 29.55 3.69 16.95
N HIS A 298 29.80 4.31 15.80
CA HIS A 298 31.00 4.08 15.00
C HIS A 298 32.21 4.92 15.43
N ASP A 299 32.02 5.93 16.29
CA ASP A 299 33.10 6.77 16.82
C ASP A 299 33.84 6.14 18.02
N ASN A 300 33.34 5.01 18.52
CA ASN A 300 34.09 4.19 19.47
C ASN A 300 34.96 3.20 18.69
N PRO A 301 36.29 3.37 18.63
CA PRO A 301 37.15 2.33 18.09
C PRO A 301 36.93 1.06 18.93
N PRO A 302 36.84 -0.13 18.31
CA PRO A 302 36.76 -1.37 19.07
C PRO A 302 38.00 -1.42 19.98
N VAL A 303 37.78 -1.45 21.29
CA VAL A 303 38.85 -1.65 22.26
C VAL A 303 39.50 -2.98 21.90
N ALA A 304 40.75 -2.93 21.45
CA ALA A 304 41.51 -4.13 21.12
C ALA A 304 41.60 -4.98 22.39
N ALA A 305 40.89 -6.10 22.41
CA ALA A 305 41.01 -7.06 23.49
C ALA A 305 42.30 -7.85 23.26
N TYR A 306 43.22 -7.85 24.22
CA TYR A 306 44.44 -8.64 24.19
C TYR A 306 44.31 -9.83 25.14
N CYS A 307 44.90 -10.97 24.80
CA CYS A 307 44.99 -12.07 25.75
C CYS A 307 45.99 -11.73 26.85
N THR A 308 45.57 -11.74 28.11
CA THR A 308 46.45 -11.49 29.27
C THR A 308 47.53 -12.55 29.46
N GLY A 309 47.37 -13.73 28.86
CA GLY A 309 48.34 -14.83 28.94
C GLY A 309 49.46 -14.79 27.91
N CYS A 310 49.21 -14.29 26.69
CA CYS A 310 50.19 -14.31 25.60
C CYS A 310 50.33 -12.99 24.83
N GLY A 311 49.60 -11.94 25.21
CA GLY A 311 49.67 -10.61 24.58
C GLY A 311 49.10 -10.51 23.17
N GLN A 312 48.65 -11.60 22.56
CA GLN A 312 48.10 -11.55 21.20
C GLN A 312 46.77 -10.79 21.13
N GLY A 313 46.64 -9.95 20.11
CA GLY A 313 45.42 -9.19 19.81
C GLY A 313 44.29 -10.11 19.32
N ILE A 314 43.12 -9.98 19.93
CA ILE A 314 41.95 -10.82 19.65
C ILE A 314 41.03 -10.06 18.69
N PHE A 315 41.02 -10.44 17.41
CA PHE A 315 40.09 -9.88 16.44
C PHE A 315 38.65 -10.36 16.73
N HIS A 316 37.76 -9.40 16.96
CA HIS A 316 36.38 -9.62 17.46
C HIS A 316 35.50 -10.49 16.53
N LEU A 317 35.84 -10.57 15.23
CA LEU A 317 35.09 -11.33 14.22
C LEU A 317 35.25 -12.85 14.35
N ALA A 318 36.33 -13.34 14.97
CA ALA A 318 36.55 -14.78 15.13
C ALA A 318 35.79 -15.39 16.33
N GLN A 319 35.09 -14.58 17.13
CA GLN A 319 34.51 -14.99 18.43
C GLN A 319 33.12 -15.64 18.35
N LEU A 320 32.38 -15.47 17.24
CA LEU A 320 30.97 -15.90 17.16
C LEU A 320 30.75 -17.34 16.64
N VAL A 321 31.81 -18.08 16.33
CA VAL A 321 31.72 -19.43 15.72
C VAL A 321 32.48 -20.48 16.56
N ARG A 322 32.73 -20.23 17.85
CA ARG A 322 33.62 -21.09 18.66
C ARG A 322 32.88 -21.90 19.72
N PRO A 323 33.36 -23.14 20.02
CA PRO A 323 32.79 -23.98 21.08
C PRO A 323 32.93 -23.37 22.47
N ASP A 324 33.98 -22.59 22.73
CA ASP A 324 34.15 -21.83 23.98
C ASP A 324 34.74 -20.44 23.68
N PRO A 325 33.93 -19.36 23.75
CA PRO A 325 34.38 -18.00 23.46
C PRO A 325 35.39 -17.47 24.48
N ASN A 326 35.62 -18.17 25.59
CA ASN A 326 36.50 -17.73 26.67
C ASN A 326 37.95 -18.25 26.57
N LEU A 327 38.30 -19.01 25.54
CA LEU A 327 39.66 -19.50 25.33
C LEU A 327 40.44 -18.65 24.29
N CYS A 328 41.74 -18.49 24.51
CA CYS A 328 42.67 -17.89 23.54
C CYS A 328 43.31 -18.99 22.67
N ASP A 329 43.41 -18.78 21.35
CA ASP A 329 43.96 -19.80 20.43
C ASP A 329 45.46 -20.04 20.65
N GLY A 330 46.21 -19.00 21.00
CA GLY A 330 47.66 -19.11 21.18
C GLY A 330 48.04 -19.88 22.44
N CYS A 331 47.33 -19.65 23.57
CA CYS A 331 47.76 -20.19 24.87
C CYS A 331 46.73 -21.08 25.58
N ARG A 332 45.51 -21.24 25.04
CA ARG A 332 44.40 -22.03 25.61
C ARG A 332 44.05 -21.72 27.07
N LYS A 333 44.42 -20.53 27.59
CA LYS A 333 44.01 -20.08 28.94
C LYS A 333 42.65 -19.39 28.89
N LYS A 334 41.85 -19.56 29.94
CA LYS A 334 40.57 -18.85 30.13
C LYS A 334 40.80 -17.36 30.30
N ARG A 335 40.06 -16.54 29.57
CA ARG A 335 40.08 -15.08 29.67
C ARG A 335 39.54 -14.66 31.04
N ARG A 336 40.22 -13.73 31.71
CA ARG A 336 39.58 -12.88 32.73
C ARG A 336 39.10 -11.63 32.01
N LEU A 337 37.79 -11.44 31.89
CA LEU A 337 37.26 -10.17 31.42
C LEU A 337 37.60 -9.10 32.47
N PRO A 338 38.08 -7.91 32.08
CA PRO A 338 38.18 -6.80 33.01
C PRO A 338 36.77 -6.53 33.57
N ALA A 339 36.66 -6.41 34.90
CA ALA A 339 35.41 -6.03 35.53
C ALA A 339 34.91 -4.72 34.88
N PRO A 340 33.61 -4.60 34.59
CA PRO A 340 33.08 -3.36 34.03
C PRO A 340 33.43 -2.22 34.98
N ALA A 341 34.13 -1.21 34.45
CA ALA A 341 34.38 0.02 35.20
C ALA A 341 33.01 0.63 35.52
N LEU A 342 32.63 0.62 36.80
CA LEU A 342 31.53 1.43 37.31
C LEU A 342 31.91 2.89 37.04
N ARG A 343 31.17 3.54 36.14
CA ARG A 343 31.31 4.98 35.91
C ARG A 343 30.62 5.72 37.07
N PRO A 344 31.20 6.84 37.56
CA PRO A 344 30.57 7.70 38.57
C PRO A 344 29.27 8.34 38.07
#